data_AF-A0A6P7N979-F1
#
_entry.id   AF-A0A6P7N979-F1
#
_cell.length_a   1.000
_cell.length_b   1.000
_cell.length_c   1.000
_cell.angle_alpha   90.00
_cell.angle_beta   90.00
_cell.angle_gamma   90.00
#
_symmetry.space_group_name_H-M   'P 1'
#
loop_
_entity.id
_entity.type
_entity.pdbx_description
1 polymer ?
#
loop_
_entity_poly.entity_id
_entity_poly.type
_entity_poly.pdbx_seq_one_letter_code
_entity_poly.pdbx_strand_id
1 'polypeptide(L)'
;MMTGRLTVCCVALFLTLSSATFVKRLHSINDLKKINFGQSVPKHSLLLLHWFANTVDVDNNDVIWLTFDPDNKDYGSHHYGNFERLLDQLPQGQRYFTVGNLNGGASLPSYVYNPPREYREGNRDRVIFSVSGQRIGQVYITQHYGTSENQGTRYDPEHTYQVTTNLLRQIREFAVGQNQGNLLSELREDFGSNADDSQLREIKITWGDLAPLGLLLFIVIQEKYSFYKKRPQTAPRRKAQPDFVVNIPENGHNHMDAVETLAILMEDQNENIRLKVMTNTNGKARIVWENIPIDLLREGVMVMLFDNNEGQEAKTYKYIGNRASGSYDTSVPLNDGLQARLHKVRTRCCFWRGVGLEIRRGTEFKNPEAVKINGFNAKLQLFAKDGKACVRLYVNTSFREWKSEFKKAWVGFYTSENKATNEYEWWKWQWATKFKPNYDYEQPLYEIYEYHSGMAIAPGVQARFILRDREVKACTPSWK
;
A
#
# COMPACT_ATOMS: atom_id res chain seq x y z
N MET A 1 -52.98 -60.56 60.64
CA MET A 1 -52.87 -59.68 59.45
C MET A 1 -51.69 -58.75 59.69
N MET A 2 -50.59 -58.97 58.97
CA MET A 2 -49.32 -58.24 59.13
C MET A 2 -49.26 -57.10 58.12
N THR A 3 -49.06 -55.88 58.60
CA THR A 3 -48.80 -54.68 57.80
C THR A 3 -47.32 -54.61 57.42
N GLY A 4 -47.00 -54.90 56.16
CA GLY A 4 -45.65 -54.77 55.61
C GLY A 4 -45.35 -53.33 55.18
N ARG A 5 -44.30 -52.73 55.76
CA ARG A 5 -43.71 -51.48 55.27
C ARG A 5 -42.77 -51.79 54.10
N LEU A 6 -43.09 -51.26 52.92
CA LEU A 6 -42.20 -51.25 51.75
C LEU A 6 -41.22 -50.08 51.90
N THR A 7 -39.98 -50.38 52.27
CA THR A 7 -38.86 -49.43 52.20
C THR A 7 -38.41 -49.35 50.75
N VAL A 8 -38.81 -48.29 50.05
CA VAL A 8 -38.35 -48.01 48.68
C VAL A 8 -37.01 -47.28 48.77
N CYS A 9 -35.92 -47.99 48.49
CA CYS A 9 -34.60 -47.41 48.33
C CYS A 9 -34.56 -46.56 47.05
N CYS A 10 -34.71 -45.24 47.18
CA CYS A 10 -34.43 -44.29 46.11
C CYS A 10 -32.91 -44.25 45.86
N VAL A 11 -32.44 -45.00 44.85
CA VAL A 11 -31.11 -44.79 44.28
C VAL A 11 -31.17 -43.52 43.44
N ALA A 12 -30.81 -42.39 44.05
CA ALA A 12 -30.60 -41.14 43.32
C ALA A 12 -29.34 -41.28 42.46
N LEU A 13 -29.52 -41.55 41.17
CA LEU A 13 -28.49 -41.42 40.15
C LEU A 13 -28.15 -39.93 40.02
N PHE A 14 -27.10 -39.48 40.72
CA PHE A 14 -26.46 -38.20 40.44
C PHE A 14 -25.76 -38.30 39.08
N LEU A 15 -26.49 -37.97 38.01
CA LEU A 15 -25.89 -37.61 36.73
C LEU A 15 -25.18 -36.26 36.94
N THR A 16 -23.91 -36.31 37.33
CA THR A 16 -23.02 -35.16 37.18
C THR A 16 -22.86 -34.93 35.68
N LEU A 17 -23.63 -34.00 35.11
CA LEU A 17 -23.27 -33.42 33.82
C LEU A 17 -21.93 -32.71 34.05
N SER A 18 -20.83 -33.40 33.75
CA SER A 18 -19.58 -32.74 33.45
C SER A 18 -19.86 -31.86 32.23
N SER A 19 -20.10 -30.57 32.46
CA SER A 19 -20.15 -29.58 31.40
C SER A 19 -18.75 -29.51 30.80
N ALA A 20 -18.44 -30.42 29.88
CA ALA A 20 -17.31 -30.24 28.99
C ALA A 20 -17.64 -28.97 28.20
N THR A 21 -16.93 -27.88 28.48
CA THR A 21 -16.99 -26.67 27.68
C THR A 21 -16.53 -27.06 26.28
N PHE A 22 -17.48 -27.23 25.36
CA PHE A 22 -17.18 -27.56 23.98
C PHE A 22 -16.57 -26.34 23.30
N VAL A 23 -15.26 -26.17 23.43
CA VAL A 23 -14.52 -25.10 22.76
C VAL A 23 -14.48 -25.39 21.26
N LYS A 24 -15.04 -24.47 20.47
CA LYS A 24 -15.07 -24.62 19.01
C LYS A 24 -13.65 -24.65 18.45
N ARG A 25 -13.35 -25.66 17.64
CA ARG A 25 -12.03 -25.88 17.03
C ARG A 25 -11.95 -25.25 15.64
N LEU A 26 -10.85 -24.56 15.36
CA LEU A 26 -10.55 -23.89 14.10
C LEU A 26 -9.47 -24.69 13.38
N HIS A 27 -9.85 -25.32 12.27
CA HIS A 27 -8.97 -26.21 11.52
C HIS A 27 -8.27 -25.54 10.35
N SER A 28 -8.83 -24.45 9.82
CA SER A 28 -8.37 -23.81 8.59
C SER A 28 -8.68 -22.32 8.55
N ILE A 29 -8.07 -21.58 7.62
CA ILE A 29 -8.38 -20.16 7.37
C ILE A 29 -9.88 -19.97 7.04
N ASN A 30 -10.53 -20.94 6.42
CA ASN A 30 -11.97 -20.91 6.16
C ASN A 30 -12.81 -20.94 7.45
N ASP A 31 -12.30 -21.50 8.55
CA ASP A 31 -12.96 -21.40 9.85
C ASP A 31 -12.80 -20.02 10.48
N LEU A 32 -11.67 -19.35 10.24
CA LEU A 32 -11.48 -17.95 10.64
C LEU A 32 -12.46 -17.02 9.92
N LYS A 33 -12.76 -17.25 8.63
CA LYS A 33 -13.78 -16.48 7.88
C LYS A 33 -15.17 -16.51 8.55
N LYS A 34 -15.47 -17.55 9.34
CA LYS A 34 -16.77 -17.69 10.03
C LYS A 34 -16.85 -16.85 11.31
N ILE A 35 -15.73 -16.35 11.84
CA ILE A 35 -15.67 -15.52 13.05
C ILE A 35 -15.98 -14.05 12.69
N ASN A 36 -16.67 -13.32 13.58
CA ASN A 36 -17.07 -11.92 13.38
C ASN A 36 -15.99 -10.93 13.86
N PHE A 37 -14.83 -10.97 13.22
CA PHE A 37 -13.74 -10.03 13.49
C PHE A 37 -14.17 -8.57 13.23
N GLY A 38 -13.85 -7.66 14.15
CA GLY A 38 -14.24 -6.25 14.12
C GLY A 38 -15.66 -5.95 14.59
N GLN A 39 -16.43 -6.98 14.98
CA GLN A 39 -17.75 -6.81 15.58
C GLN A 39 -17.79 -7.43 16.98
N SER A 40 -17.60 -8.74 17.08
CA SER A 40 -17.64 -9.47 18.36
C SER A 40 -16.26 -9.94 18.83
N VAL A 41 -15.31 -10.08 17.89
CA VAL A 41 -13.90 -10.44 18.17
C VAL A 41 -12.97 -9.35 17.64
N PRO A 42 -11.97 -8.86 18.40
CA PRO A 42 -11.01 -7.89 17.91
C PRO A 42 -10.29 -8.36 16.65
N LYS A 43 -10.17 -7.49 15.63
CA LYS A 43 -9.33 -7.76 14.45
C LYS A 43 -7.87 -7.98 14.82
N HIS A 44 -7.42 -7.34 15.90
CA HIS A 44 -6.08 -7.50 16.47
C HIS A 44 -5.71 -8.97 16.73
N SER A 45 -6.68 -9.80 17.10
CA SER A 45 -6.49 -11.22 17.37
C SER A 45 -5.82 -11.97 16.21
N LEU A 46 -6.05 -11.54 14.96
CA LEU A 46 -5.40 -12.14 13.79
C LEU A 46 -3.93 -11.73 13.65
N LEU A 47 -3.58 -10.50 14.04
CA LEU A 47 -2.19 -10.05 14.07
C LEU A 47 -1.40 -10.82 15.13
N LEU A 48 -2.00 -10.98 16.32
CA LEU A 48 -1.41 -11.74 17.41
C LEU A 48 -1.28 -13.23 17.06
N LEU A 49 -2.31 -13.83 16.45
CA LEU A 49 -2.26 -15.22 16.01
C LEU A 49 -1.22 -15.44 14.89
N HIS A 50 -1.12 -14.51 13.94
CA HIS A 50 -0.09 -14.54 12.89
C HIS A 50 1.31 -14.50 13.49
N TRP A 51 1.56 -13.56 14.41
CA TRP A 51 2.83 -13.50 15.12
C TRP A 51 3.13 -14.80 15.87
N PHE A 52 2.16 -15.32 16.63
CA PHE A 52 2.34 -16.55 17.40
C PHE A 52 2.71 -17.73 16.49
N ALA A 53 1.97 -17.92 15.39
CA ALA A 53 2.22 -18.99 14.42
C ALA A 53 3.60 -18.92 13.78
N ASN A 54 4.13 -17.71 13.56
CA ASN A 54 5.46 -17.48 12.99
C ASN A 54 6.60 -17.48 14.02
N THR A 55 6.27 -17.46 15.31
CA THR A 55 7.26 -17.45 16.39
C THR A 55 7.53 -18.86 16.87
N VAL A 56 6.50 -19.69 17.07
CA VAL A 56 6.66 -21.08 17.53
C VAL A 56 7.20 -21.97 16.40
N ASP A 57 7.93 -23.02 16.78
CA ASP A 57 8.36 -24.02 15.81
C ASP A 57 7.29 -25.13 15.69
N VAL A 58 7.11 -25.63 14.46
CA VAL A 58 6.12 -26.67 14.16
C VAL A 58 6.81 -27.71 13.30
N ASP A 59 7.15 -28.84 13.91
CA ASP A 59 7.88 -29.90 13.24
C ASP A 59 6.99 -30.72 12.30
N ASN A 60 7.57 -31.61 11.49
CA ASN A 60 6.83 -32.40 10.50
C ASN A 60 5.81 -33.40 11.09
N ASN A 61 5.81 -33.61 12.42
CA ASN A 61 4.87 -34.49 13.12
C ASN A 61 3.72 -33.72 13.78
N ASP A 62 3.51 -32.47 13.37
CA ASP A 62 2.51 -31.55 13.93
C ASP A 62 2.69 -31.25 15.43
N VAL A 63 3.92 -31.44 15.94
CA VAL A 63 4.28 -31.04 17.30
C VAL A 63 4.74 -29.59 17.29
N ILE A 64 4.19 -28.82 18.22
CA ILE A 64 4.50 -27.40 18.37
C ILE A 64 5.52 -27.25 19.51
N TRP A 65 6.61 -26.53 19.25
CA TRP A 65 7.70 -26.29 20.19
C TRP A 65 7.85 -24.80 20.50
N LEU A 66 8.11 -24.49 21.78
CA LEU A 66 8.47 -23.14 22.21
C LEU A 66 9.82 -22.72 21.64
N THR A 67 9.91 -21.47 21.23
CA THR A 67 11.15 -20.79 20.80
C THR A 67 11.52 -19.63 21.74
N PHE A 68 10.73 -19.45 22.80
CA PHE A 68 10.87 -18.40 23.81
C PHE A 68 10.45 -18.95 25.18
N ASP A 69 10.84 -18.27 26.26
CA ASP A 69 10.57 -18.70 27.63
C ASP A 69 9.41 -17.91 28.25
N PRO A 70 8.23 -18.52 28.40
CA PRO A 70 7.08 -17.81 28.96
C PRO A 70 7.17 -17.58 30.47
N ASP A 71 8.02 -18.30 31.21
CA ASP A 71 8.25 -18.03 32.64
C ASP A 71 9.10 -16.76 32.84
N ASN A 72 9.97 -16.41 31.87
CA ASN A 72 10.71 -15.13 31.84
C ASN A 72 9.87 -13.93 31.38
N LYS A 73 8.57 -14.16 31.08
CA LYS A 73 7.65 -13.16 30.52
C LYS A 73 8.04 -12.63 29.15
N ASP A 74 8.75 -13.43 28.36
CA ASP A 74 9.07 -13.09 26.97
C ASP A 74 7.79 -12.72 26.22
N TYR A 75 7.84 -11.63 25.44
CA TYR A 75 6.69 -11.09 24.71
C TYR A 75 5.47 -10.72 25.57
N GLY A 76 5.68 -10.49 26.88
CA GLY A 76 4.60 -10.19 27.83
C GLY A 76 3.74 -11.40 28.20
N SER A 77 4.25 -12.60 27.92
CA SER A 77 3.59 -13.85 28.31
C SER A 77 3.62 -14.03 29.84
N HIS A 78 2.66 -14.77 30.38
CA HIS A 78 2.62 -15.11 31.80
C HIS A 78 1.69 -16.31 32.05
N HIS A 79 1.83 -16.92 33.22
CA HIS A 79 1.01 -18.04 33.64
C HIS A 79 -0.49 -17.68 33.70
N TYR A 80 -1.32 -18.55 33.14
CA TYR A 80 -2.78 -18.47 33.19
C TYR A 80 -3.33 -19.61 34.05
N GLY A 81 -3.97 -19.27 35.18
CA GLY A 81 -4.42 -20.25 36.17
C GLY A 81 -5.73 -20.99 35.83
N ASN A 82 -6.48 -20.52 34.82
CA ASN A 82 -7.77 -21.09 34.42
C ASN A 82 -8.77 -21.28 35.60
N PHE A 83 -8.80 -20.32 36.54
CA PHE A 83 -9.64 -20.39 37.73
C PHE A 83 -11.14 -20.27 37.41
N GLU A 84 -11.46 -19.58 36.32
CA GLU A 84 -12.78 -19.44 35.74
C GLU A 84 -13.29 -20.71 35.03
N ARG A 85 -12.43 -21.74 34.90
CA ARG A 85 -12.73 -23.00 34.18
C ARG A 85 -13.17 -22.75 32.73
N LEU A 86 -12.49 -21.83 32.05
CA LEU A 86 -12.67 -21.55 30.63
C LEU A 86 -12.25 -22.74 29.77
N LEU A 87 -11.15 -23.39 30.16
CA LEU A 87 -10.53 -24.52 29.48
C LEU A 87 -10.58 -25.78 30.36
N ASP A 88 -10.30 -26.94 29.76
CA ASP A 88 -10.17 -28.19 30.51
C ASP A 88 -9.02 -28.13 31.52
N GLN A 89 -9.09 -28.93 32.58
CA GLN A 89 -7.98 -29.07 33.52
C GLN A 89 -6.84 -29.85 32.87
N LEU A 90 -5.63 -29.34 33.01
CA LEU A 90 -4.44 -29.99 32.48
C LEU A 90 -3.95 -31.13 33.40
N PRO A 91 -3.33 -32.17 32.85
CA PRO A 91 -2.61 -33.18 33.63
C PRO A 91 -1.48 -32.57 34.48
N GLN A 92 -1.09 -33.29 35.53
CA GLN A 92 0.02 -32.88 36.41
C GLN A 92 1.31 -32.67 35.59
N GLY A 93 1.97 -31.53 35.80
CA GLY A 93 3.20 -31.15 35.09
C GLY A 93 2.99 -30.29 33.85
N GLN A 94 1.75 -29.98 33.47
CA GLN A 94 1.44 -29.03 32.40
C GLN A 94 0.84 -27.74 32.95
N ARG A 95 1.10 -26.62 32.28
CA ARG A 95 0.64 -25.29 32.69
C ARG A 95 0.11 -24.50 31.50
N TYR A 96 -0.93 -23.70 31.70
CA TYR A 96 -1.35 -22.73 30.70
C TYR A 96 -0.57 -21.43 30.86
N PHE A 97 -0.27 -20.82 29.72
CA PHE A 97 0.28 -19.47 29.61
C PHE A 97 -0.59 -18.65 28.67
N THR A 98 -0.55 -17.33 28.83
CA THR A 98 -1.25 -16.40 27.95
C THR A 98 -0.32 -15.29 27.48
N VAL A 99 -0.53 -14.81 26.25
CA VAL A 99 0.19 -13.70 25.62
C VAL A 99 -0.79 -12.78 24.91
N GLY A 100 -0.40 -11.52 24.67
CA GLY A 100 -1.22 -10.51 24.00
C GLY A 100 -1.50 -9.26 24.84
N ASN A 101 -0.96 -9.16 26.07
CA ASN A 101 -1.10 -7.95 26.87
C ASN A 101 -0.16 -6.83 26.37
N LEU A 102 -0.73 -5.85 25.68
CA LEU A 102 0.00 -4.74 25.07
C LEU A 102 0.50 -3.67 26.07
N ASN A 103 0.02 -3.65 27.31
CA ASN A 103 0.39 -2.62 28.29
C ASN A 103 1.73 -2.89 28.99
N GLY A 104 2.35 -4.05 28.75
CA GLY A 104 3.51 -4.55 29.50
C GLY A 104 4.90 -4.24 28.91
N GLY A 105 5.03 -3.33 27.94
CA GLY A 105 6.33 -3.02 27.32
C GLY A 105 6.97 -4.19 26.56
N ALA A 106 6.16 -5.10 26.04
CA ALA A 106 6.59 -6.37 25.47
C ALA A 106 7.40 -6.23 24.17
N SER A 107 8.36 -7.14 23.98
CA SER A 107 9.19 -7.37 22.77
C SER A 107 8.42 -7.82 21.52
N LEU A 108 7.09 -7.63 21.48
CA LEU A 108 6.26 -7.99 20.34
C LEU A 108 6.64 -7.15 19.11
N PRO A 109 6.55 -7.71 17.88
CA PRO A 109 6.83 -6.94 16.68
C PRO A 109 5.98 -5.68 16.57
N SER A 110 6.52 -4.66 15.90
CA SER A 110 5.86 -3.35 15.78
C SER A 110 4.46 -3.43 15.17
N TYR A 111 4.23 -4.37 14.25
CA TYR A 111 2.91 -4.56 13.62
C TYR A 111 1.86 -5.19 14.54
N VAL A 112 2.27 -5.79 15.67
CA VAL A 112 1.37 -6.30 16.73
C VAL A 112 1.27 -5.28 17.86
N TYR A 113 2.39 -4.70 18.31
CA TYR A 113 2.37 -3.75 19.42
C TYR A 113 1.76 -2.38 19.04
N ASN A 114 2.05 -1.90 17.84
CA ASN A 114 1.56 -0.64 17.31
C ASN A 114 0.89 -0.86 15.94
N PRO A 115 -0.22 -1.63 15.92
CA PRO A 115 -0.91 -1.91 14.69
C PRO A 115 -1.57 -0.62 14.18
N PRO A 116 -1.91 -0.54 12.89
CA PRO A 116 -2.62 0.63 12.40
C PRO A 116 -3.98 0.78 13.10
N ARG A 117 -4.50 2.02 13.15
CA ARG A 117 -5.56 2.48 14.08
C ARG A 117 -6.79 1.58 14.21
N GLU A 118 -7.23 0.94 13.14
CA GLU A 118 -8.43 0.10 13.14
C GLU A 118 -8.23 -1.33 13.64
N TYR A 119 -6.98 -1.78 13.77
CA TYR A 119 -6.65 -3.02 14.47
C TYR A 119 -6.25 -2.72 15.90
N ARG A 120 -6.23 -1.43 16.30
CA ARG A 120 -6.05 -0.99 17.67
C ARG A 120 -7.39 -1.10 18.41
N GLU A 121 -7.90 -2.32 18.53
CA GLU A 121 -9.20 -2.62 19.13
C GLU A 121 -9.05 -3.05 20.60
N GLY A 122 -8.63 -2.11 21.44
CA GLY A 122 -8.36 -2.36 22.86
C GLY A 122 -7.18 -3.32 23.09
N ASN A 123 -7.01 -3.75 24.33
CA ASN A 123 -5.97 -4.72 24.74
C ASN A 123 -6.67 -5.93 25.38
N ARG A 124 -7.54 -6.58 24.60
CA ARG A 124 -8.46 -7.63 25.11
C ARG A 124 -8.15 -9.01 24.57
N ASP A 125 -7.69 -9.11 23.34
CA ASP A 125 -7.39 -10.39 22.70
C ASP A 125 -6.15 -11.05 23.30
N ARG A 126 -6.18 -12.38 23.37
CA ARG A 126 -5.12 -13.20 23.95
C ARG A 126 -4.95 -14.47 23.14
N VAL A 127 -3.72 -14.98 23.13
CA VAL A 127 -3.45 -16.38 22.80
C VAL A 127 -3.17 -17.10 24.12
N ILE A 128 -3.87 -18.20 24.38
CA ILE A 128 -3.59 -19.10 25.51
C ILE A 128 -2.98 -20.39 24.94
N PHE A 129 -1.95 -20.91 25.59
CA PHE A 129 -1.34 -22.17 25.18
C PHE A 129 -0.90 -23.00 26.39
N SER A 130 -1.03 -24.33 26.30
CA SER A 130 -0.52 -25.24 27.33
C SER A 130 0.90 -25.67 27.02
N VAL A 131 1.72 -25.80 28.06
CA VAL A 131 3.14 -26.15 27.96
C VAL A 131 3.43 -27.37 28.84
N SER A 132 4.18 -28.32 28.28
CA SER A 132 4.77 -29.47 28.96
C SER A 132 6.26 -29.56 28.61
N GLY A 133 7.14 -29.10 29.51
CA GLY A 133 8.55 -28.89 29.16
C GLY A 133 8.67 -27.77 28.13
N GLN A 134 9.13 -28.08 26.91
CA GLN A 134 9.17 -27.13 25.78
C GLN A 134 8.06 -27.37 24.74
N ARG A 135 7.26 -28.42 24.92
CA ARG A 135 6.21 -28.79 23.97
C ARG A 135 4.93 -28.01 24.28
N ILE A 136 4.34 -27.43 23.24
CA ILE A 136 3.00 -26.84 23.31
C ILE A 136 1.96 -27.93 23.00
N GLY A 137 0.98 -28.09 23.87
CA GLY A 137 -0.07 -29.10 23.74
C GLY A 137 -1.31 -28.58 23.02
N GLN A 138 -1.92 -27.53 23.57
CA GLN A 138 -3.15 -26.92 23.08
C GLN A 138 -2.91 -25.42 22.89
N VAL A 139 -3.49 -24.84 21.83
CA VAL A 139 -3.45 -23.40 21.53
C VAL A 139 -4.87 -22.89 21.38
N TYR A 140 -5.14 -21.71 21.91
CA TYR A 140 -6.44 -21.06 21.88
C TYR A 140 -6.28 -19.58 21.53
N ILE A 141 -7.20 -19.06 20.73
CA ILE A 141 -7.46 -17.60 20.66
C ILE A 141 -8.66 -17.28 21.53
N THR A 142 -8.60 -16.17 22.24
CA THR A 142 -9.65 -15.73 23.16
C THR A 142 -9.59 -14.21 23.35
N GLN A 143 -10.51 -13.68 24.15
CA GLN A 143 -10.56 -12.28 24.53
C GLN A 143 -11.06 -12.11 25.96
N HIS A 144 -10.74 -10.98 26.57
CA HIS A 144 -11.49 -10.47 27.71
C HIS A 144 -12.81 -9.86 27.25
N TYR A 145 -13.83 -9.91 28.11
CA TYR A 145 -15.08 -9.19 27.90
C TYR A 145 -14.88 -7.70 27.59
N GLY A 146 -15.83 -7.11 26.87
CA GLY A 146 -15.84 -5.67 26.63
C GLY A 146 -15.95 -4.85 27.91
N THR A 147 -15.34 -3.66 27.91
CA THR A 147 -15.46 -2.73 29.04
C THR A 147 -16.92 -2.35 29.32
N SER A 148 -17.78 -2.37 28.31
CA SER A 148 -19.23 -2.14 28.43
C SER A 148 -19.99 -3.26 29.13
N GLU A 149 -19.40 -4.46 29.24
CA GLU A 149 -20.05 -5.64 29.82
C GLU A 149 -19.80 -5.76 31.33
N ASN A 150 -18.94 -4.89 31.90
CA ASN A 150 -18.63 -4.81 33.33
C ASN A 150 -18.14 -6.12 33.98
N GLN A 151 -17.52 -7.02 33.21
CA GLN A 151 -16.97 -8.31 33.68
C GLN A 151 -15.47 -8.22 34.04
N GLY A 152 -14.89 -7.02 34.09
CA GLY A 152 -13.50 -6.79 34.45
C GLY A 152 -12.51 -7.47 33.48
N THR A 153 -11.59 -8.25 34.03
CA THR A 153 -10.54 -8.98 33.29
C THR A 153 -10.91 -10.44 33.02
N ARG A 154 -12.19 -10.82 33.14
CA ARG A 154 -12.63 -12.19 32.87
C ARG A 154 -12.55 -12.50 31.38
N TYR A 155 -12.15 -13.72 31.04
CA TYR A 155 -12.14 -14.20 29.67
C TYR A 155 -13.56 -14.57 29.19
N ASP A 156 -13.80 -14.34 27.90
CA ASP A 156 -15.09 -14.55 27.24
C ASP A 156 -15.15 -15.97 26.63
N PRO A 157 -15.97 -16.89 27.19
CA PRO A 157 -16.10 -18.25 26.69
C PRO A 157 -16.73 -18.34 25.30
N GLU A 158 -17.63 -17.42 24.94
CA GLU A 158 -18.33 -17.44 23.64
C GLU A 158 -17.38 -17.13 22.47
N HIS A 159 -16.30 -16.42 22.77
CA HIS A 159 -15.26 -16.02 21.81
C HIS A 159 -13.91 -16.67 22.10
N THR A 160 -13.94 -17.88 22.65
CA THR A 160 -12.76 -18.73 22.85
C THR A 160 -12.76 -19.88 21.85
N TYR A 161 -11.67 -20.02 21.11
CA TYR A 161 -11.55 -21.00 20.03
C TYR A 161 -10.24 -21.76 20.10
N GLN A 162 -10.28 -23.09 19.96
CA GLN A 162 -9.08 -23.92 19.91
C GLN A 162 -8.48 -23.85 18.51
N VAL A 163 -7.21 -23.50 18.40
CA VAL A 163 -6.45 -23.43 17.15
C VAL A 163 -5.72 -24.76 16.94
N THR A 164 -5.84 -25.34 15.75
CA THR A 164 -5.09 -26.56 15.39
C THR A 164 -3.75 -26.26 14.75
N THR A 165 -2.85 -27.25 14.75
CA THR A 165 -1.57 -27.16 14.05
C THR A 165 -1.75 -26.91 12.55
N ASN A 166 -2.77 -27.49 11.91
CA ASN A 166 -3.06 -27.25 10.50
C ASN A 166 -3.37 -25.77 10.21
N LEU A 167 -4.13 -25.11 11.09
CA LEU A 167 -4.37 -23.67 10.96
C LEU A 167 -3.07 -22.86 11.14
N LEU A 168 -2.23 -23.21 12.11
CA LEU A 168 -0.93 -22.54 12.29
C LEU A 168 -0.05 -22.65 11.05
N ARG A 169 0.01 -23.82 10.39
CA ARG A 169 0.75 -24.00 9.14
C ARG A 169 0.24 -23.10 8.02
N GLN A 170 -1.07 -23.07 7.79
CA GLN A 170 -1.68 -22.19 6.78
C GLN A 170 -1.35 -20.72 7.04
N ILE A 171 -1.35 -20.28 8.30
CA ILE A 171 -1.00 -18.90 8.66
C ILE A 171 0.50 -18.61 8.40
N ARG A 172 1.39 -19.60 8.57
CA ARG A 172 2.82 -19.47 8.27
C ARG A 172 3.13 -19.33 6.79
N GLU A 173 2.23 -19.74 5.88
CA GLU A 173 2.39 -19.46 4.45
C GLU A 173 2.32 -17.94 4.16
N PHE A 174 1.69 -17.18 5.06
CA PHE A 174 1.65 -15.71 5.04
C PHE A 174 2.78 -15.07 5.89
N ALA A 175 3.90 -15.77 6.10
CA ALA A 175 5.07 -15.26 6.81
C ALA A 175 5.75 -14.08 6.07
N VAL A 176 6.58 -13.35 6.80
CA VAL A 176 7.36 -12.21 6.27
C VAL A 176 8.69 -12.72 5.71
N GLY A 177 8.94 -12.59 4.40
CA GLY A 177 10.16 -13.08 3.73
C GLY A 177 10.43 -12.48 2.34
N GLN A 178 11.71 -12.49 1.93
CA GLN A 178 12.28 -11.78 0.76
C GLN A 178 11.94 -12.49 -0.56
N ASN A 179 10.85 -12.09 -1.24
CA ASN A 179 10.56 -12.15 -2.69
C ASN A 179 9.04 -12.14 -2.94
N GLN A 180 8.43 -10.95 -2.97
CA GLN A 180 6.98 -10.79 -2.77
C GLN A 180 6.16 -10.55 -4.07
N GLY A 181 6.83 -10.49 -5.22
CA GLY A 181 6.17 -10.26 -6.51
C GLY A 181 5.21 -11.39 -6.88
N ASN A 182 5.73 -12.61 -6.91
CA ASN A 182 5.05 -13.82 -7.39
C ASN A 182 4.29 -14.56 -6.27
N LEU A 183 4.82 -14.53 -5.04
CA LEU A 183 4.24 -15.22 -3.87
C LEU A 183 2.81 -14.77 -3.53
N LEU A 184 2.46 -13.49 -3.73
CA LEU A 184 1.15 -12.98 -3.31
C LEU A 184 0.00 -13.46 -4.22
N SER A 185 0.29 -13.65 -5.52
CA SER A 185 -0.69 -14.19 -6.47
C SER A 185 -0.88 -15.70 -6.25
N GLU A 186 0.21 -16.42 -5.94
CA GLU A 186 0.18 -17.84 -5.55
C GLU A 186 -0.64 -18.04 -4.27
N LEU A 187 -0.34 -17.30 -3.20
CA LEU A 187 -1.11 -17.34 -1.95
C LEU A 187 -2.59 -17.00 -2.15
N ARG A 188 -2.91 -16.06 -3.05
CA ARG A 188 -4.30 -15.75 -3.40
C ARG A 188 -4.98 -17.00 -3.98
N GLU A 189 -4.32 -17.68 -4.91
CA GLU A 189 -4.87 -18.84 -5.61
C GLU A 189 -4.99 -20.06 -4.69
N ASP A 190 -3.95 -20.35 -3.90
CA ASP A 190 -3.90 -21.49 -2.97
C ASP A 190 -5.01 -21.43 -1.92
N PHE A 191 -5.33 -20.22 -1.45
CA PHE A 191 -6.39 -20.00 -0.46
C PHE A 191 -7.73 -19.57 -1.06
N GLY A 192 -7.88 -19.66 -2.39
CA GLY A 192 -9.13 -19.41 -3.11
C GLY A 192 -9.69 -18.00 -2.91
N SER A 193 -8.80 -17.02 -2.79
CA SER A 193 -9.15 -15.63 -2.55
C SER A 193 -9.76 -14.98 -3.79
N ASN A 194 -10.81 -14.17 -3.59
CA ASN A 194 -11.46 -13.41 -4.66
C ASN A 194 -10.81 -12.04 -4.91
N ALA A 195 -9.65 -11.78 -4.32
CA ALA A 195 -8.91 -10.54 -4.50
C ALA A 195 -8.53 -10.34 -5.98
N ASP A 196 -9.00 -9.26 -6.59
CA ASP A 196 -8.55 -8.88 -7.93
C ASP A 196 -7.11 -8.32 -7.90
N ASP A 197 -6.48 -8.20 -9.08
CA ASP A 197 -5.08 -7.72 -9.16
C ASP A 197 -4.91 -6.29 -8.65
N SER A 198 -5.97 -5.48 -8.69
CA SER A 198 -5.96 -4.12 -8.11
C SER A 198 -5.94 -4.18 -6.58
N GLN A 199 -6.73 -5.08 -5.99
CA GLN A 199 -6.73 -5.35 -4.55
C GLN A 199 -5.40 -5.94 -4.08
N LEU A 200 -4.79 -6.86 -4.84
CA LEU A 200 -3.44 -7.36 -4.53
C LEU A 200 -2.38 -6.24 -4.58
N ARG A 201 -2.50 -5.32 -5.54
CA ARG A 201 -1.65 -4.12 -5.57
C ARG A 201 -1.89 -3.24 -4.36
N GLU A 202 -3.14 -2.95 -3.99
CA GLU A 202 -3.49 -2.21 -2.76
C GLU A 202 -2.94 -2.89 -1.49
N ILE A 203 -2.88 -4.22 -1.48
CA ILE A 203 -2.27 -5.02 -0.41
C ILE A 203 -0.77 -4.76 -0.28
N LYS A 204 -0.03 -4.93 -1.38
CA LYS A 204 1.42 -4.62 -1.45
C LYS A 204 1.70 -3.16 -1.09
N ILE A 205 0.89 -2.30 -1.68
CA ILE A 205 0.51 -0.94 -1.28
C ILE A 205 0.70 -0.64 0.23
N THR A 206 -0.26 -1.18 0.97
CA THR A 206 -0.53 -0.78 2.34
C THR A 206 0.42 -1.43 3.34
N TRP A 207 0.86 -2.66 3.05
CA TRP A 207 1.60 -3.47 4.01
C TRP A 207 3.10 -3.59 3.71
N GLY A 208 3.56 -3.18 2.53
CA GLY A 208 4.97 -3.31 2.14
C GLY A 208 5.44 -4.76 2.32
N ASP A 209 6.49 -4.96 3.12
CA ASP A 209 7.05 -6.28 3.41
C ASP A 209 6.07 -7.20 4.17
N LEU A 210 5.00 -6.67 4.76
CA LEU A 210 3.93 -7.44 5.40
C LEU A 210 2.79 -7.77 4.43
N ALA A 211 2.97 -7.63 3.10
CA ALA A 211 1.93 -7.89 2.11
C ALA A 211 1.23 -9.26 2.26
N PRO A 212 1.94 -10.38 2.57
CA PRO A 212 1.28 -11.65 2.85
C PRO A 212 0.33 -11.59 4.06
N LEU A 213 0.74 -10.97 5.17
CA LEU A 213 -0.15 -10.70 6.30
C LEU A 213 -1.35 -9.83 5.88
N GLY A 214 -1.13 -8.81 5.05
CA GLY A 214 -2.19 -7.99 4.49
C GLY A 214 -3.21 -8.80 3.68
N LEU A 215 -2.75 -9.76 2.88
CA LEU A 215 -3.61 -10.68 2.13
C LEU A 215 -4.38 -11.61 3.06
N LEU A 216 -3.74 -12.18 4.09
CA LEU A 216 -4.43 -13.01 5.10
C LEU A 216 -5.61 -12.25 5.74
N LEU A 217 -5.38 -11.00 6.11
CA LEU A 217 -6.41 -10.16 6.72
C LEU A 217 -7.53 -9.81 5.74
N PHE A 218 -7.20 -9.58 4.47
CA PHE A 218 -8.20 -9.41 3.41
C PHE A 218 -9.07 -10.68 3.26
N ILE A 219 -8.44 -11.85 3.17
CA ILE A 219 -9.11 -13.15 3.02
C ILE A 219 -10.07 -13.41 4.18
N VAL A 220 -9.63 -13.18 5.42
CA VAL A 220 -10.42 -13.51 6.61
C VAL A 220 -11.51 -12.49 6.90
N ILE A 221 -11.20 -11.19 6.80
CA ILE A 221 -12.09 -10.12 7.22
C ILE A 221 -12.92 -9.61 6.06
N GLN A 222 -12.31 -9.32 4.91
CA GLN A 222 -12.94 -8.54 3.84
C GLN A 222 -13.81 -9.38 2.90
N GLU A 223 -13.34 -10.55 2.47
CA GLU A 223 -14.09 -11.40 1.53
C GLU A 223 -15.46 -11.78 2.06
N LYS A 224 -15.56 -11.98 3.38
CA LYS A 224 -16.82 -12.25 4.08
C LYS A 224 -17.89 -11.19 3.80
N TYR A 225 -17.51 -9.91 3.73
CA TYR A 225 -18.44 -8.82 3.48
C TYR A 225 -18.73 -8.59 1.97
N SER A 226 -17.90 -9.13 1.08
CA SER A 226 -18.08 -9.06 -0.38
C SER A 226 -19.15 -10.02 -0.90
N PHE A 227 -19.39 -11.16 -0.22
CA PHE A 227 -20.41 -12.14 -0.62
C PHE A 227 -21.85 -11.60 -0.55
N TYR A 228 -22.14 -10.66 0.36
CA TYR A 228 -23.47 -10.07 0.49
C TYR A 228 -23.82 -9.04 -0.61
N LYS A 229 -22.88 -8.70 -1.51
CA LYS A 229 -23.11 -7.73 -2.60
C LYS A 229 -23.35 -8.36 -3.98
N LYS A 230 -23.17 -9.67 -4.16
CA LYS A 230 -23.48 -10.33 -5.44
C LYS A 230 -24.89 -10.94 -5.41
N ARG A 231 -25.91 -10.13 -5.70
CA ARG A 231 -27.18 -10.66 -6.23
C ARG A 231 -26.93 -11.21 -7.65
N PRO A 232 -27.49 -12.37 -8.04
CA PRO A 232 -27.33 -12.89 -9.39
C PRO A 232 -27.91 -11.90 -10.41
N GLN A 233 -27.10 -11.50 -11.41
CA GLN A 233 -27.57 -10.69 -12.53
C GLN A 233 -28.59 -11.48 -13.34
N THR A 234 -29.82 -10.97 -13.39
CA THR A 234 -30.84 -11.42 -14.34
C THR A 234 -30.38 -11.13 -15.77
N ALA A 235 -30.58 -12.09 -16.66
CA ALA A 235 -30.14 -12.09 -18.07
C ALA A 235 -30.63 -10.86 -18.87
N PRO A 236 -29.89 -10.43 -19.93
CA PRO A 236 -30.15 -9.19 -20.63
C PRO A 236 -31.39 -9.28 -21.52
N ARG A 237 -32.37 -8.40 -21.27
CA ARG A 237 -33.49 -8.18 -22.20
C ARG A 237 -33.02 -7.34 -23.39
N ARG A 238 -33.32 -7.83 -24.59
CA ARG A 238 -33.08 -7.19 -25.89
C ARG A 238 -33.75 -5.82 -25.96
N LYS A 239 -33.03 -4.86 -26.56
CA LYS A 239 -33.52 -3.52 -26.93
C LYS A 239 -34.65 -3.62 -27.96
N ALA A 240 -35.74 -2.90 -27.70
CA ALA A 240 -36.62 -2.33 -28.73
C ALA A 240 -36.84 -0.86 -28.35
N GLN A 241 -36.76 0.02 -29.35
CA GLN A 241 -36.80 1.48 -29.24
C GLN A 241 -38.25 2.00 -29.46
N PRO A 242 -38.47 3.33 -29.40
CA PRO A 242 -39.27 4.02 -28.39
C PRO A 242 -40.71 4.31 -28.84
N ASP A 243 -41.61 4.72 -27.93
CA ASP A 243 -42.72 5.58 -28.33
C ASP A 243 -43.29 6.44 -27.20
N PHE A 244 -43.51 7.69 -27.61
CA PHE A 244 -44.42 8.74 -27.14
C PHE A 244 -44.34 9.36 -25.73
N VAL A 245 -44.17 10.68 -25.80
CA VAL A 245 -44.23 11.73 -24.79
C VAL A 245 -45.62 11.86 -24.18
N VAL A 246 -45.71 12.06 -22.86
CA VAL A 246 -46.68 12.98 -22.25
C VAL A 246 -45.98 13.75 -21.13
N ASN A 247 -45.75 15.05 -21.37
CA ASN A 247 -45.43 16.02 -20.33
C ASN A 247 -46.71 16.37 -19.56
N ILE A 248 -46.63 16.41 -18.23
CA ILE A 248 -47.57 17.17 -17.39
C ILE A 248 -46.70 18.02 -16.44
N PRO A 249 -46.93 19.35 -16.36
CA PRO A 249 -46.04 20.29 -15.68
C PRO A 249 -46.50 20.61 -14.24
N GLU A 250 -45.64 21.42 -13.61
CA GLU A 250 -45.86 22.30 -12.44
C GLU A 250 -45.75 21.68 -11.04
N ASN A 251 -45.22 22.35 -10.02
CA ASN A 251 -44.40 23.55 -9.83
C ASN A 251 -44.22 23.59 -8.31
N GLY A 252 -43.01 23.78 -7.79
CA GLY A 252 -42.75 23.57 -6.36
C GLY A 252 -41.39 24.05 -5.90
N HIS A 253 -41.14 25.34 -6.08
CA HIS A 253 -40.36 26.24 -5.23
C HIS A 253 -39.18 25.66 -4.42
N ASN A 254 -37.99 26.13 -4.83
CA ASN A 254 -36.92 26.64 -3.98
C ASN A 254 -36.43 25.76 -2.82
N HIS A 255 -35.64 24.74 -3.18
CA HIS A 255 -34.53 24.33 -2.33
C HIS A 255 -33.27 24.35 -3.19
N MET A 256 -32.48 25.44 -3.07
CA MET A 256 -31.11 25.46 -3.56
C MET A 256 -30.38 24.28 -2.92
N ASP A 257 -29.95 23.34 -3.75
CA ASP A 257 -29.32 22.11 -3.31
C ASP A 257 -27.99 22.48 -2.63
N ALA A 258 -27.84 22.10 -1.35
CA ALA A 258 -26.63 22.34 -0.59
C ALA A 258 -25.40 21.70 -1.29
N VAL A 259 -25.62 20.70 -2.14
CA VAL A 259 -24.63 20.05 -2.99
C VAL A 259 -24.14 20.97 -4.12
N GLU A 260 -25.04 21.73 -4.75
CA GLU A 260 -24.70 22.66 -5.83
C GLU A 260 -23.99 23.90 -5.28
N THR A 261 -24.39 24.36 -4.08
CA THR A 261 -23.69 25.44 -3.37
C THR A 261 -22.30 24.99 -2.89
N LEU A 262 -22.13 23.74 -2.45
CA LEU A 262 -20.80 23.18 -2.14
C LEU A 262 -19.93 23.04 -3.39
N ALA A 263 -20.50 22.62 -4.51
CA ALA A 263 -19.76 22.48 -5.77
C ALA A 263 -19.22 23.84 -6.25
N ILE A 264 -20.04 24.89 -6.19
CA ILE A 264 -19.65 26.25 -6.57
C ILE A 264 -18.60 26.84 -5.61
N LEU A 265 -18.73 26.60 -4.29
CA LEU A 265 -17.73 27.05 -3.30
C LEU A 265 -16.40 26.27 -3.37
N MET A 266 -16.45 25.00 -3.78
CA MET A 266 -15.25 24.16 -3.97
C MET A 266 -14.52 24.47 -5.28
N GLU A 267 -15.21 24.92 -6.33
CA GLU A 267 -14.57 25.33 -7.59
C GLU A 267 -13.69 26.57 -7.42
N ASP A 268 -14.15 27.57 -6.66
CA ASP A 268 -13.45 28.85 -6.47
C ASP A 268 -12.14 28.72 -5.62
N GLN A 269 -12.05 27.70 -4.74
CA GLN A 269 -10.86 27.41 -3.93
C GLN A 269 -9.86 26.46 -4.63
N ASN A 270 -10.27 25.77 -5.70
CA ASN A 270 -9.47 24.73 -6.38
C ASN A 270 -8.53 25.29 -7.47
N GLU A 271 -8.70 26.55 -7.87
CA GLU A 271 -7.83 27.20 -8.86
C GLU A 271 -6.38 27.40 -8.37
N ASN A 272 -6.17 27.48 -7.06
CA ASN A 272 -4.85 27.77 -6.49
C ASN A 272 -4.01 26.53 -6.15
N ILE A 273 -4.57 25.31 -6.27
CA ILE A 273 -3.81 24.07 -6.03
C ILE A 273 -2.78 23.89 -7.14
N ARG A 274 -1.50 23.86 -6.78
CA ARG A 274 -0.40 23.63 -7.73
C ARG A 274 0.19 22.25 -7.52
N LEU A 275 0.29 21.47 -8.59
CA LEU A 275 0.97 20.19 -8.64
C LEU A 275 2.01 20.26 -9.75
N LYS A 276 3.27 19.99 -9.41
CA LYS A 276 4.39 20.01 -10.35
C LYS A 276 5.24 18.76 -10.19
N VAL A 277 5.74 18.27 -11.32
CA VAL A 277 6.81 17.28 -11.35
C VAL A 277 8.11 18.04 -11.62
N MET A 278 9.12 17.80 -10.78
CA MET A 278 10.46 18.38 -10.88
C MET A 278 11.51 17.27 -10.82
N THR A 279 12.78 17.61 -11.01
CA THR A 279 13.88 16.66 -10.78
C THR A 279 14.40 16.77 -9.35
N ASN A 280 14.90 15.67 -8.80
CA ASN A 280 15.74 15.70 -7.61
C ASN A 280 17.23 15.66 -7.97
N THR A 281 18.11 15.61 -6.98
CA THR A 281 19.57 15.64 -7.18
C THR A 281 20.13 14.40 -7.88
N ASN A 282 19.34 13.33 -8.00
CA ASN A 282 19.77 12.03 -8.50
C ASN A 282 19.08 11.64 -9.81
N GLY A 283 18.42 12.57 -10.50
CA GLY A 283 17.72 12.27 -11.76
C GLY A 283 16.34 11.64 -11.61
N LYS A 284 15.80 11.56 -10.40
CA LYS A 284 14.47 10.99 -10.17
C LYS A 284 13.44 12.10 -10.09
N ALA A 285 12.21 11.75 -10.43
CA ALA A 285 11.07 12.66 -10.34
C ALA A 285 10.78 12.99 -8.88
N ARG A 286 10.45 14.26 -8.63
CA ARG A 286 9.97 14.81 -7.38
C ARG A 286 8.60 15.41 -7.63
N ILE A 287 7.60 14.99 -6.86
CA ILE A 287 6.30 15.66 -6.85
C ILE A 287 6.37 16.83 -5.87
N VAL A 288 5.96 18.01 -6.30
CA VAL A 288 5.76 19.19 -5.45
C VAL A 288 4.30 19.59 -5.50
N TRP A 289 3.73 19.84 -4.33
CA TRP A 289 2.37 20.34 -4.19
C TRP A 289 2.36 21.62 -3.35
N GLU A 290 1.46 22.53 -3.69
CA GLU A 290 1.27 23.80 -2.98
C GLU A 290 -0.22 24.12 -2.86
N ASN A 291 -0.57 24.78 -1.76
CA ASN A 291 -1.88 25.39 -1.52
C ASN A 291 -3.06 24.41 -1.52
N ILE A 292 -2.89 23.20 -0.96
CA ILE A 292 -4.01 22.27 -0.80
C ILE A 292 -4.93 22.78 0.34
N PRO A 293 -6.21 23.06 0.05
CA PRO A 293 -7.19 23.52 1.04
C PRO A 293 -7.31 22.58 2.25
N ILE A 294 -7.53 23.16 3.43
CA ILE A 294 -7.61 22.41 4.68
C ILE A 294 -8.76 21.39 4.69
N ASP A 295 -9.86 21.67 3.97
CA ASP A 295 -11.00 20.78 3.88
C ASP A 295 -10.66 19.50 3.10
N LEU A 296 -9.90 19.62 2.00
CA LEU A 296 -9.36 18.45 1.28
C LEU A 296 -8.36 17.65 2.14
N LEU A 297 -7.54 18.33 2.94
CA LEU A 297 -6.61 17.65 3.85
C LEU A 297 -7.36 16.86 4.94
N ARG A 298 -8.46 17.41 5.48
CA ARG A 298 -9.32 16.74 6.48
C ARG A 298 -9.97 15.47 5.92
N GLU A 299 -10.36 15.49 4.64
CA GLU A 299 -10.89 14.31 3.95
C GLU A 299 -9.81 13.26 3.63
N GLY A 300 -8.54 13.65 3.68
CA GLY A 300 -7.41 12.80 3.38
C GLY A 300 -7.14 12.71 1.87
N VAL A 301 -5.94 13.12 1.49
CA VAL A 301 -5.52 13.17 0.09
C VAL A 301 -4.13 12.55 -0.11
N MET A 302 -3.86 12.14 -1.34
CA MET A 302 -2.56 11.61 -1.76
C MET A 302 -2.13 12.25 -3.07
N VAL A 303 -0.82 12.45 -3.21
CA VAL A 303 -0.20 12.83 -4.49
C VAL A 303 0.29 11.58 -5.20
N MET A 304 0.10 11.52 -6.50
CA MET A 304 0.36 10.36 -7.34
C MET A 304 1.14 10.79 -8.58
N LEU A 305 2.01 9.92 -9.09
CA LEU A 305 2.75 10.15 -10.33
C LEU A 305 2.26 9.20 -11.41
N PHE A 306 1.99 9.71 -12.61
CA PHE A 306 1.58 8.95 -13.79
C PHE A 306 2.56 9.15 -14.93
N ASP A 307 2.56 8.22 -15.90
CA ASP A 307 3.40 8.32 -17.10
C ASP A 307 3.09 9.55 -17.95
N ASN A 308 1.79 9.87 -18.09
CA ASN A 308 1.28 10.97 -18.90
C ASN A 308 -0.20 11.26 -18.54
N ASN A 309 -0.84 12.14 -19.31
CA ASN A 309 -2.23 12.53 -19.14
C ASN A 309 -3.23 11.39 -19.35
N GLU A 310 -2.94 10.41 -20.21
CA GLU A 310 -3.83 9.27 -20.46
C GLU A 310 -3.58 8.10 -19.51
N GLY A 311 -2.47 8.15 -18.76
CA GLY A 311 -2.08 7.14 -17.80
C GLY A 311 -3.21 6.84 -16.82
N GLN A 312 -3.60 5.57 -16.78
CA GLN A 312 -4.62 5.05 -15.87
C GLN A 312 -4.02 4.51 -14.57
N GLU A 313 -2.73 4.13 -14.61
CA GLU A 313 -2.01 3.56 -13.48
C GLU A 313 -0.93 4.50 -12.95
N ALA A 314 -0.91 4.69 -11.64
CA ALA A 314 0.10 5.50 -10.98
C ALA A 314 1.41 4.70 -10.79
N LYS A 315 2.54 5.31 -11.13
CA LYS A 315 3.89 4.77 -10.91
C LYS A 315 4.28 4.77 -9.44
N THR A 316 3.80 5.76 -8.69
CA THR A 316 4.01 5.88 -7.25
C THR A 316 2.99 6.84 -6.65
N TYR A 317 2.83 6.80 -5.34
CA TYR A 317 2.00 7.76 -4.63
C TYR A 317 2.50 7.98 -3.20
N LYS A 318 2.01 9.03 -2.56
CA LYS A 318 2.27 9.33 -1.16
C LYS A 318 1.06 10.00 -0.52
N TYR A 319 0.65 9.47 0.62
CA TYR A 319 -0.28 10.15 1.50
C TYR A 319 0.39 11.38 2.11
N ILE A 320 -0.22 12.56 1.94
CA ILE A 320 0.40 13.83 2.34
C ILE A 320 -0.04 14.29 3.74
N GLY A 321 -1.01 13.62 4.36
CA GLY A 321 -1.53 13.98 5.69
C GLY A 321 -2.11 15.40 5.70
N ASN A 322 -1.82 16.16 6.75
CA ASN A 322 -2.30 17.53 6.94
C ASN A 322 -1.37 18.59 6.34
N ARG A 323 -0.57 18.24 5.32
CA ARG A 323 0.42 19.15 4.72
C ARG A 323 -0.14 19.84 3.48
N ALA A 324 -0.49 21.12 3.60
CA ALA A 324 -1.00 21.93 2.49
C ALA A 324 0.01 22.12 1.34
N SER A 325 1.31 22.13 1.67
CA SER A 325 2.40 22.24 0.71
C SER A 325 3.55 21.30 1.09
N GLY A 326 4.31 20.83 0.10
CA GLY A 326 5.47 19.99 0.34
C GLY A 326 5.99 19.31 -0.91
N SER A 327 6.94 18.38 -0.70
CA SER A 327 7.54 17.60 -1.76
C SER A 327 7.68 16.12 -1.42
N TYR A 328 7.76 15.30 -2.46
CA TYR A 328 7.97 13.87 -2.38
C TYR A 328 8.97 13.43 -3.44
N ASP A 329 10.15 13.02 -2.98
CA ASP A 329 11.14 12.36 -3.83
C ASP A 329 10.72 10.93 -4.13
N THR A 330 10.63 10.60 -5.42
CA THR A 330 10.20 9.27 -5.87
C THR A 330 11.39 8.38 -6.22
N SER A 331 11.12 7.08 -6.41
CA SER A 331 12.07 6.15 -7.03
C SER A 331 12.05 6.20 -8.57
N VAL A 332 11.06 6.88 -9.17
CA VAL A 332 10.80 6.91 -10.62
C VAL A 332 11.80 7.86 -11.31
N PRO A 333 12.55 7.41 -12.34
CA PRO A 333 13.41 8.30 -13.12
C PRO A 333 12.61 9.40 -13.82
N LEU A 334 13.17 10.61 -13.92
CA LEU A 334 12.51 11.70 -14.63
C LEU A 334 12.49 11.45 -16.15
N ASN A 335 11.31 11.59 -16.74
CA ASN A 335 11.04 11.47 -18.17
C ASN A 335 10.02 12.53 -18.62
N ASP A 336 10.03 12.88 -19.91
CA ASP A 336 8.99 13.73 -20.52
C ASP A 336 7.61 13.08 -20.35
N GLY A 337 6.58 13.90 -20.16
CA GLY A 337 5.19 13.45 -20.02
C GLY A 337 4.75 13.20 -18.57
N LEU A 338 5.68 12.90 -17.65
CA LEU A 338 5.32 12.56 -16.26
C LEU A 338 4.39 13.59 -15.62
N GLN A 339 3.33 13.12 -14.98
CA GLN A 339 2.27 14.00 -14.46
C GLN A 339 1.94 13.70 -13.01
N ALA A 340 1.90 14.74 -12.18
CA ALA A 340 1.43 14.65 -10.80
C ALA A 340 -0.09 14.84 -10.73
N ARG A 341 -0.78 13.99 -9.98
CA ARG A 341 -2.23 14.10 -9.73
C ARG A 341 -2.54 14.00 -8.25
N LEU A 342 -3.56 14.73 -7.79
CA LEU A 342 -4.07 14.70 -6.43
C LEU A 342 -5.37 13.92 -6.40
N HIS A 343 -5.43 12.91 -5.56
CA HIS A 343 -6.60 12.05 -5.39
C HIS A 343 -7.10 12.08 -3.95
N LYS A 344 -8.43 11.96 -3.78
CA LYS A 344 -9.01 11.62 -2.48
C LYS A 344 -8.51 10.25 -2.07
N VAL A 345 -8.32 10.05 -0.77
CA VAL A 345 -8.11 8.72 -0.22
C VAL A 345 -9.45 8.01 -0.16
N ARG A 346 -9.61 6.90 -0.89
CA ARG A 346 -10.80 6.05 -0.73
C ARG A 346 -10.54 5.02 0.35
N THR A 347 -11.18 5.19 1.49
CA THR A 347 -11.26 4.15 2.52
C THR A 347 -12.30 3.12 2.07
N ARG A 348 -11.87 1.99 1.49
CA ARG A 348 -12.80 0.97 0.96
C ARG A 348 -13.45 0.14 2.08
N CYS A 349 -12.68 -0.13 3.15
CA CYS A 349 -13.03 -0.78 4.42
C CYS A 349 -11.69 -1.04 5.11
N CYS A 350 -11.59 -1.04 6.44
CA CYS A 350 -10.29 -1.12 7.08
C CYS A 350 -9.35 0.00 6.51
N PHE A 351 -8.02 -0.16 6.53
CA PHE A 351 -7.03 0.87 6.15
C PHE A 351 -6.58 0.68 4.72
N TRP A 352 -7.35 -0.10 3.96
CA TRP A 352 -7.28 -0.18 2.52
C TRP A 352 -7.65 1.19 1.96
N ARG A 353 -6.62 2.04 1.91
CA ARG A 353 -6.62 3.36 1.33
C ARG A 353 -6.33 3.18 -0.15
N GLY A 354 -7.40 2.99 -0.91
CA GLY A 354 -7.34 2.94 -2.36
C GLY A 354 -7.24 4.33 -2.95
N VAL A 355 -6.87 4.37 -4.22
CA VAL A 355 -6.97 5.57 -5.04
C VAL A 355 -8.44 5.94 -5.17
N GLY A 356 -8.81 7.09 -4.60
CA GLY A 356 -10.14 7.65 -4.74
C GLY A 356 -10.25 8.55 -5.96
N LEU A 357 -11.31 9.36 -5.97
CA LEU A 357 -11.61 10.30 -7.04
C LEU A 357 -10.41 11.24 -7.25
N GLU A 358 -10.04 11.45 -8.52
CA GLU A 358 -9.09 12.49 -8.91
C GLU A 358 -9.71 13.86 -8.59
N ILE A 359 -9.01 14.66 -7.79
CA ILE A 359 -9.43 16.03 -7.44
C ILE A 359 -8.84 17.01 -8.44
N ARG A 360 -7.54 16.85 -8.72
CA ARG A 360 -6.76 17.82 -9.47
C ARG A 360 -5.61 17.14 -10.19
N ARG A 361 -5.28 17.69 -11.35
CA ARG A 361 -4.21 17.24 -12.21
C ARG A 361 -3.22 18.37 -12.46
N GLY A 362 -1.95 18.08 -12.31
CA GLY A 362 -0.87 18.99 -12.69
C GLY A 362 -0.60 18.96 -14.20
N THR A 363 0.18 19.93 -14.67
CA THR A 363 0.69 19.88 -16.04
C THR A 363 1.66 18.71 -16.20
N GLU A 364 1.70 18.10 -17.39
CA GLU A 364 2.76 17.15 -17.72
C GLU A 364 4.11 17.84 -17.63
N PHE A 365 5.12 17.11 -17.16
CA PHE A 365 6.49 17.53 -17.23
C PHE A 365 6.90 17.61 -18.71
N LYS A 366 7.44 18.78 -19.12
CA LYS A 366 7.98 18.99 -20.45
C LYS A 366 9.44 19.41 -20.36
N ASN A 367 10.25 18.81 -21.22
CA ASN A 367 11.64 19.22 -21.38
C ASN A 367 11.74 20.71 -21.79
N PRO A 368 12.81 21.42 -21.41
CA PRO A 368 13.07 22.78 -21.85
C PRO A 368 13.11 22.92 -23.37
N GLU A 369 12.75 24.10 -23.87
CA GLU A 369 12.80 24.41 -25.31
C GLU A 369 14.23 24.38 -25.87
N ALA A 370 14.32 24.07 -27.17
CA ALA A 370 15.60 24.07 -27.89
C ALA A 370 16.13 25.49 -28.14
N VAL A 371 17.40 25.72 -27.88
CA VAL A 371 18.10 26.99 -28.12
C VAL A 371 18.80 26.99 -29.47
N LYS A 372 18.81 28.13 -30.18
CA LYS A 372 19.52 28.26 -31.46
C LYS A 372 21.04 28.15 -31.23
N ILE A 373 21.74 27.54 -32.18
CA ILE A 373 23.20 27.56 -32.24
C ILE A 373 23.61 28.77 -33.09
N ASN A 374 24.24 29.76 -32.46
CA ASN A 374 24.56 31.03 -33.09
C ASN A 374 25.44 30.84 -34.33
N GLY A 375 25.02 31.41 -35.46
CA GLY A 375 25.71 31.31 -36.74
C GLY A 375 25.39 30.06 -37.55
N PHE A 376 24.51 29.17 -37.07
CA PHE A 376 24.19 27.92 -37.75
C PHE A 376 22.68 27.66 -37.79
N ASN A 377 22.23 26.98 -38.85
CA ASN A 377 20.84 26.52 -38.99
C ASN A 377 20.60 25.24 -38.17
N ALA A 378 20.89 25.31 -36.86
CA ALA A 378 20.77 24.20 -35.93
C ALA A 378 20.32 24.68 -34.53
N LYS A 379 19.78 23.78 -33.73
CA LYS A 379 19.37 24.04 -32.35
C LYS A 379 19.87 22.94 -31.41
N LEU A 380 20.13 23.30 -30.17
CA LEU A 380 20.51 22.38 -29.09
C LEU A 380 19.41 22.36 -28.03
N GLN A 381 19.04 21.18 -27.55
CA GLN A 381 18.10 21.01 -26.43
C GLN A 381 18.71 20.09 -25.38
N LEU A 382 18.61 20.49 -24.11
CA LEU A 382 18.85 19.62 -22.96
C LEU A 382 17.51 18.96 -22.60
N PHE A 383 17.50 17.64 -22.44
CA PHE A 383 16.30 16.88 -22.11
C PHE A 383 16.61 15.75 -21.12
N ALA A 384 15.60 15.31 -20.39
CA ALA A 384 15.68 14.18 -19.47
C ALA A 384 15.21 12.90 -20.16
N LYS A 385 16.00 11.83 -20.04
CA LYS A 385 15.60 10.48 -20.41
C LYS A 385 16.14 9.49 -19.39
N ASP A 386 15.27 8.70 -18.79
CA ASP A 386 15.56 7.75 -17.72
C ASP A 386 16.35 8.40 -16.56
N GLY A 387 15.99 9.63 -16.23
CA GLY A 387 16.66 10.42 -15.20
C GLY A 387 18.08 10.88 -15.55
N LYS A 388 18.48 10.76 -16.82
CA LYS A 388 19.78 11.21 -17.31
C LYS A 388 19.67 12.50 -18.11
N ALA A 389 20.72 13.31 -18.02
CA ALA A 389 20.89 14.49 -18.82
C ALA A 389 21.31 14.09 -20.24
N CYS A 390 20.44 14.35 -21.20
CA CYS A 390 20.64 14.01 -22.60
C CYS A 390 20.57 15.28 -23.44
N VAL A 391 21.20 15.27 -24.61
CA VAL A 391 21.17 16.41 -25.53
C VAL A 391 20.68 15.99 -26.89
N ARG A 392 19.87 16.84 -27.48
CA ARG A 392 19.30 16.68 -28.80
C ARG A 392 19.77 17.84 -29.68
N LEU A 393 20.34 17.49 -30.81
CA LEU A 393 20.77 18.40 -31.86
C LEU A 393 19.75 18.34 -32.99
N TYR A 394 19.09 19.46 -33.25
CA TYR A 394 18.20 19.64 -34.39
C TYR A 394 19.00 20.32 -35.51
N VAL A 395 19.19 19.64 -36.62
CA VAL A 395 19.90 20.17 -37.79
C VAL A 395 18.88 20.44 -38.88
N ASN A 396 18.77 21.68 -39.34
CA ASN A 396 17.83 21.99 -40.41
C ASN A 396 18.22 21.23 -41.69
N THR A 397 17.26 20.68 -42.42
CA THR A 397 17.52 19.90 -43.65
C THR A 397 18.22 20.70 -44.75
N SER A 398 18.17 22.05 -44.72
CA SER A 398 18.96 22.92 -45.60
C SER A 398 20.45 22.96 -45.26
N PHE A 399 20.86 22.58 -44.04
CA PHE A 399 22.24 22.66 -43.56
C PHE A 399 23.05 21.39 -43.89
N ARG A 400 23.29 21.15 -45.18
CA ARG A 400 23.87 19.88 -45.67
C ARG A 400 25.31 19.62 -45.20
N GLU A 401 26.12 20.66 -45.07
CA GLU A 401 27.55 20.56 -44.71
C GLU A 401 27.82 20.52 -43.19
N TRP A 402 26.78 20.35 -42.36
CA TRP A 402 26.88 20.50 -40.91
C TRP A 402 27.93 19.61 -40.26
N LYS A 403 28.17 18.40 -40.78
CA LYS A 403 29.19 17.48 -40.24
C LYS A 403 30.61 17.99 -40.47
N SER A 404 30.83 18.75 -41.55
CA SER A 404 32.11 19.41 -41.82
C SER A 404 32.32 20.58 -40.87
N GLU A 405 31.32 21.46 -40.76
CA GLU A 405 31.33 22.61 -39.86
C GLU A 405 31.48 22.20 -38.38
N PHE A 406 30.78 21.14 -37.97
CA PHE A 406 30.80 20.63 -36.60
C PHE A 406 31.86 19.55 -36.36
N LYS A 407 32.80 19.33 -37.29
CA LYS A 407 33.81 18.26 -37.21
C LYS A 407 34.62 18.28 -35.91
N LYS A 408 34.84 19.47 -35.35
CA LYS A 408 35.55 19.70 -34.08
C LYS A 408 34.68 20.44 -33.06
N ALA A 409 33.37 20.38 -33.21
CA ALA A 409 32.42 20.90 -32.24
C ALA A 409 32.00 19.80 -31.26
N TRP A 410 31.86 20.15 -29.99
CA TRP A 410 31.40 19.22 -28.96
C TRP A 410 30.36 19.86 -28.05
N VAL A 411 29.63 19.00 -27.36
CA VAL A 411 28.72 19.41 -26.30
C VAL A 411 29.30 18.95 -24.96
N GLY A 412 29.49 19.90 -24.05
CA GLY A 412 29.89 19.64 -22.67
C GLY A 412 28.70 19.75 -21.71
N PHE A 413 28.68 18.90 -20.68
CA PHE A 413 27.71 18.95 -19.60
C PHE A 413 28.31 19.57 -18.34
N TYR A 414 27.49 20.38 -17.66
CA TYR A 414 27.87 21.14 -16.48
C TYR A 414 26.87 20.87 -15.37
N THR A 415 27.35 20.72 -14.14
CA THR A 415 26.54 20.56 -12.93
C THR A 415 25.92 21.87 -12.44
N SER A 416 26.42 23.02 -12.92
CA SER A 416 25.93 24.35 -12.60
C SER A 416 26.21 25.30 -13.76
N GLU A 417 25.33 26.28 -13.95
CA GLU A 417 25.52 27.39 -14.90
C GLU A 417 26.75 28.26 -14.59
N ASN A 418 27.20 28.28 -13.33
CA ASN A 418 28.32 29.13 -12.89
C ASN A 418 29.71 28.57 -13.27
N LYS A 419 29.77 27.34 -13.80
CA LYS A 419 31.04 26.72 -14.21
C LYS A 419 31.64 27.40 -15.44
N ALA A 420 32.97 27.54 -15.46
CA ALA A 420 33.68 28.04 -16.63
C ALA A 420 33.60 27.04 -17.80
N THR A 421 33.74 27.51 -19.04
CA THR A 421 33.58 26.68 -20.26
C THR A 421 34.55 25.50 -20.35
N ASN A 422 35.70 25.56 -19.69
CA ASN A 422 36.67 24.47 -19.62
C ASN A 422 36.44 23.51 -18.43
N GLU A 423 35.48 23.80 -17.56
CA GLU A 423 35.17 23.04 -16.34
C GLU A 423 33.97 22.10 -16.52
N TYR A 424 33.67 21.71 -17.77
CA TYR A 424 32.72 20.61 -17.99
C TYR A 424 33.24 19.34 -17.30
N GLU A 425 32.34 18.47 -16.87
CA GLU A 425 32.74 17.21 -16.22
C GLU A 425 33.59 16.41 -17.22
N TRP A 426 34.87 16.16 -16.92
CA TRP A 426 35.88 15.78 -17.93
C TRP A 426 35.58 14.47 -18.69
N TRP A 427 34.69 13.63 -18.15
CA TRP A 427 34.15 12.41 -18.78
C TRP A 427 32.70 12.54 -19.30
N LYS A 428 32.09 13.74 -19.32
CA LYS A 428 30.72 14.02 -19.80
C LYS A 428 30.72 15.09 -20.90
N TRP A 429 31.33 14.76 -22.02
CA TRP A 429 31.23 15.54 -23.25
C TRP A 429 31.20 14.60 -24.46
N GLN A 430 30.68 15.10 -25.59
CA GLN A 430 30.62 14.31 -26.82
C GLN A 430 30.75 15.20 -28.06
N TRP A 431 31.55 14.75 -29.03
CA TRP A 431 31.60 15.35 -30.37
C TRP A 431 30.20 15.38 -31.01
N ALA A 432 29.79 16.54 -31.52
CA ALA A 432 28.46 16.73 -32.12
C ALA A 432 28.21 15.76 -33.30
N THR A 433 29.25 15.46 -34.08
CA THR A 433 29.19 14.52 -35.22
C THR A 433 29.06 13.04 -34.83
N LYS A 434 29.18 12.72 -33.55
CA LYS A 434 29.03 11.36 -33.02
C LYS A 434 27.66 11.11 -32.38
N PHE A 435 26.77 12.10 -32.39
CA PHE A 435 25.40 11.92 -31.92
C PHE A 435 24.69 10.91 -32.84
N LYS A 436 23.84 10.08 -32.26
CA LYS A 436 23.12 9.05 -33.00
C LYS A 436 21.86 9.65 -33.61
N PRO A 437 21.52 9.35 -34.87
CA PRO A 437 20.27 9.80 -35.45
C PRO A 437 19.09 9.23 -34.66
N ASN A 438 18.06 10.04 -34.44
CA ASN A 438 16.78 9.62 -33.87
C ASN A 438 15.68 9.81 -34.92
N TYR A 439 15.01 8.72 -35.27
CA TYR A 439 13.96 8.68 -36.29
C TYR A 439 12.54 8.67 -35.70
N ASP A 440 12.41 8.66 -34.37
CA ASP A 440 11.11 8.59 -33.68
C ASP A 440 10.28 9.88 -33.82
N TYR A 441 10.90 10.96 -34.33
CA TYR A 441 10.28 12.27 -34.49
C TYR A 441 10.26 12.66 -35.97
N GLU A 442 9.08 12.66 -36.57
CA GLU A 442 8.90 13.21 -37.92
C GLU A 442 8.79 14.74 -37.86
N GLN A 443 9.92 15.44 -38.05
CA GLN A 443 9.94 16.88 -38.28
C GLN A 443 10.41 17.20 -39.70
N PRO A 444 9.54 17.69 -40.60
CA PRO A 444 9.89 17.90 -42.02
C PRO A 444 11.10 18.82 -42.25
N LEU A 445 11.38 19.71 -41.30
CA LEU A 445 12.42 20.74 -41.39
C LEU A 445 13.73 20.38 -40.68
N TYR A 446 13.77 19.33 -39.86
CA TYR A 446 14.93 19.03 -39.02
C TYR A 446 15.27 17.54 -38.99
N GLU A 447 16.55 17.24 -39.17
CA GLU A 447 17.13 15.96 -38.77
C GLU A 447 17.53 16.02 -37.30
N ILE A 448 17.20 14.97 -36.54
CA ILE A 448 17.39 14.93 -35.09
C ILE A 448 18.49 13.94 -34.74
N TYR A 449 19.45 14.40 -33.94
CA TYR A 449 20.55 13.59 -33.43
C TYR A 449 20.63 13.69 -31.92
N GLU A 450 20.88 12.60 -31.22
CA GLU A 450 20.90 12.54 -29.76
C GLU A 450 22.20 11.99 -29.20
N TYR A 451 22.55 12.49 -28.03
CA TYR A 451 23.54 11.89 -27.16
C TYR A 451 22.95 11.72 -25.76
N HIS A 452 22.99 10.48 -25.28
CA HIS A 452 22.55 10.12 -23.93
C HIS A 452 23.77 10.03 -23.04
N SER A 453 23.93 10.99 -22.14
CA SER A 453 25.03 10.94 -21.18
C SER A 453 24.67 10.00 -20.01
N GLY A 454 25.68 9.51 -19.30
CA GLY A 454 25.45 8.81 -18.03
C GLY A 454 25.19 9.74 -16.83
N MET A 455 25.22 11.06 -17.02
CA MET A 455 25.05 12.06 -15.97
C MET A 455 23.59 12.13 -15.53
N ALA A 456 23.33 12.13 -14.23
CA ALA A 456 21.97 12.36 -13.72
C ALA A 456 21.52 13.79 -14.06
N ILE A 457 20.26 13.95 -14.46
CA ILE A 457 19.68 15.28 -14.60
C ILE A 457 19.31 15.83 -13.22
N ALA A 458 19.75 17.04 -12.89
CA ALA A 458 19.57 17.64 -11.58
C ALA A 458 19.40 19.15 -11.72
N PRO A 459 18.85 19.84 -10.70
CA PRO A 459 18.73 21.30 -10.77
C PRO A 459 20.13 21.92 -10.94
N GLY A 460 20.25 22.91 -11.82
CA GLY A 460 21.54 23.52 -12.17
C GLY A 460 22.24 22.90 -13.39
N VAL A 461 21.83 21.71 -13.84
CA VAL A 461 22.48 21.05 -14.98
C VAL A 461 22.27 21.85 -16.26
N GLN A 462 23.34 22.00 -17.04
CA GLN A 462 23.35 22.75 -18.29
C GLN A 462 24.18 22.01 -19.35
N ALA A 463 23.82 22.18 -20.63
CA ALA A 463 24.65 21.78 -21.77
C ALA A 463 25.09 23.00 -22.57
N ARG A 464 26.32 22.97 -23.09
CA ARG A 464 26.86 24.02 -23.96
C ARG A 464 27.41 23.44 -25.24
N PHE A 465 27.10 24.06 -26.37
CA PHE A 465 27.69 23.75 -27.68
C PHE A 465 28.93 24.61 -27.90
N ILE A 466 30.06 23.96 -28.16
CA ILE A 466 31.38 24.61 -28.17
C ILE A 466 32.11 24.25 -29.46
N LEU A 467 32.71 25.25 -30.10
CA LEU A 467 33.59 25.07 -31.26
C LEU A 467 35.06 24.85 -30.84
N ARG A 468 35.91 24.46 -31.80
CA ARG A 468 37.33 24.12 -31.59
C ARG A 468 38.12 25.19 -30.83
N ASP A 469 37.84 26.45 -31.11
CA ASP A 469 38.44 27.65 -30.51
C ASP A 469 37.90 27.96 -29.10
N ARG A 470 37.08 27.07 -28.54
CA ARG A 470 36.40 27.20 -27.24
C ARG A 470 35.32 28.29 -27.24
N GLU A 471 34.89 28.75 -28.40
CA GLU A 471 33.75 29.65 -28.51
C GLU A 471 32.44 28.90 -28.23
N VAL A 472 31.65 29.41 -27.28
CA VAL A 472 30.34 28.86 -26.94
C VAL A 472 29.30 29.42 -27.91
N LYS A 473 28.69 28.57 -28.73
CA LYS A 473 27.66 28.97 -29.71
C LYS A 473 26.24 28.78 -29.22
N ALA A 474 26.02 27.96 -28.18
CA ALA A 474 24.73 27.80 -27.54
C ALA A 474 24.89 27.38 -26.07
N CYS A 475 24.04 27.92 -25.20
CA CYS A 475 23.86 27.50 -23.81
C CYS A 475 22.40 27.13 -23.58
N THR A 476 22.13 25.92 -23.11
CA THR A 476 20.75 25.55 -22.72
C THR A 476 20.36 26.30 -21.44
N PRO A 477 19.07 26.49 -21.16
CA PRO A 477 18.63 26.92 -19.84
C PRO A 477 19.18 25.99 -18.76
N SER A 478 19.46 26.54 -17.58
CA SER A 478 19.77 25.77 -16.39
C SER A 478 18.55 24.93 -16.00
N TRP A 479 18.75 23.66 -15.72
CA TRP A 479 17.67 22.75 -15.36
C TRP A 479 17.04 23.16 -14.01
N LYS A 480 15.70 23.12 -13.94
CA LYS A 480 14.93 23.56 -12.77
C LYS A 480 14.51 22.41 -11.88
#